data_AF-A0A7Y5GFU2-F1
#
_entry.id   AF-A0A7Y5GFU2-F1
#
_cell.length_a   1.000
_cell.length_b   1.000
_cell.length_c   1.000
_cell.angle_alpha   90.00
_cell.angle_beta   90.00
_cell.angle_gamma   90.00
#
_symmetry.space_group_name_H-M   'P 1'
#
loop_
_entity.id
_entity.type
_entity.pdbx_description
1 polymer ?
#
loop_
_entity_poly.entity_id
_entity_poly.type
_entity_poly.pdbx_seq_one_letter_code
_entity_poly.pdbx_strand_id
1 'polypeptide(L)'
;MRKILLLLTLLAVSGAFVWIWTRRSAPPEVPFVQVKRGTLVDMLATNGKADPAEWTAVHAQKAGPVKRVLVQQGQVVAQGAPLVELESIDAVTNLAAAEARARQASAELEIRQKGGSATELAAIESSMKEARLEERVARREYESLE
;
A
#
# COMPACT_ATOMS: atom_id res chain seq x y z
N MET A 1 18.16 107.54 -48.86
CA MET A 1 16.85 106.86 -48.70
C MET A 1 16.74 105.57 -49.54
N ARG A 2 16.76 105.62 -50.88
CA ARG A 2 16.53 104.43 -51.75
C ARG A 2 17.55 103.28 -51.58
N LYS A 3 18.84 103.60 -51.38
CA LYS A 3 19.91 102.59 -51.20
C LYS A 3 19.81 101.83 -49.86
N ILE A 4 19.31 102.48 -48.82
CA ILE A 4 19.13 101.89 -47.48
C ILE A 4 17.94 100.92 -47.49
N LEU A 5 16.85 101.27 -48.20
CA LEU A 5 15.75 100.34 -48.44
C LEU A 5 16.21 99.09 -49.18
N LEU A 6 17.04 99.25 -50.23
CA LEU A 6 17.57 98.12 -50.99
C LEU A 6 18.45 97.18 -50.15
N LEU A 7 19.31 97.74 -49.30
CA LEU A 7 20.14 96.95 -48.38
C LEU A 7 19.30 96.20 -47.35
N LEU A 8 18.27 96.83 -46.78
CA LEU A 8 17.34 96.18 -45.85
C LEU A 8 16.57 95.04 -46.52
N THR A 9 16.10 95.23 -47.76
CA THR A 9 15.43 94.16 -48.51
C THR A 9 16.37 93.00 -48.81
N LEU A 10 17.63 93.27 -49.17
CA LEU A 10 18.62 92.23 -49.42
C LEU A 10 18.97 91.44 -48.15
N LEU A 11 19.06 92.12 -47.01
CA LEU A 11 19.30 91.51 -45.71
C LEU A 11 18.11 90.64 -45.27
N ALA A 12 16.87 91.10 -45.51
CA ALA A 12 15.67 90.33 -45.24
C ALA A 12 15.58 89.08 -46.12
N VAL A 13 15.91 89.20 -47.41
CA VAL A 13 15.88 88.06 -48.36
C VAL A 13 16.97 87.04 -48.03
N SER A 14 18.19 87.49 -47.72
CA SER A 14 19.27 86.58 -47.30
C SER A 14 18.97 85.89 -45.97
N GLY A 15 18.41 86.61 -44.99
CA GLY A 15 17.94 86.01 -43.74
C GLY A 15 16.84 84.96 -43.96
N ALA A 16 15.84 85.27 -44.80
CA ALA A 16 14.79 84.33 -45.17
C ALA A 16 15.34 83.10 -45.92
N PHE A 17 16.32 83.30 -46.79
CA PHE A 17 16.97 82.21 -47.54
C PHE A 17 17.72 81.26 -46.60
N VAL A 18 18.49 81.79 -45.65
CA VAL A 18 19.21 80.98 -44.65
C VAL A 18 18.24 80.23 -43.73
N TRP A 19 17.13 80.85 -43.32
CA TRP A 19 16.11 80.21 -42.49
C TRP A 19 15.36 79.08 -43.19
N ILE A 20 15.00 79.27 -44.47
CA ILE A 20 14.35 78.23 -45.28
C ILE A 20 15.32 77.07 -45.54
N TRP A 21 16.59 77.36 -45.82
CA TRP A 21 17.58 76.32 -46.09
C TRP A 21 17.89 75.49 -44.84
N THR A 22 18.05 76.13 -43.68
CA THR A 22 18.28 75.43 -42.40
C THR A 22 17.09 74.59 -41.94
N ARG A 23 15.84 75.03 -42.18
CA ARG A 23 14.64 74.22 -41.88
C ARG A 23 14.43 73.04 -42.82
N ARG A 24 14.87 73.11 -44.08
CA ARG A 24 14.76 71.98 -45.03
C ARG A 24 15.76 70.86 -44.75
N SER A 25 16.83 71.14 -44.00
CA SER A 25 17.91 70.19 -43.73
C SER A 25 17.86 69.54 -42.35
N ALA A 26 16.84 69.81 -41.54
CA ALA A 26 16.65 69.13 -40.27
C ALA A 26 16.24 67.67 -40.53
N PRO A 27 17.05 66.68 -40.14
CA PRO A 27 16.69 65.27 -40.29
C PRO A 27 15.39 64.99 -39.55
N PRO A 28 14.50 64.14 -40.10
CA PRO A 28 13.27 63.78 -39.40
C PRO A 28 13.61 63.09 -38.08
N GLU A 29 13.03 63.60 -36.99
CA GLU A 29 13.18 62.98 -35.66
C GLU A 29 12.43 61.65 -35.64
N VAL A 30 13.17 60.54 -35.48
CA VAL A 30 12.60 59.20 -35.36
C VAL A 30 12.73 58.72 -33.91
N PRO A 31 11.65 58.23 -33.29
CA PRO A 31 11.69 57.76 -31.91
C PRO A 31 12.46 56.45 -31.82
N PHE A 32 13.44 56.40 -30.93
CA PHE A 32 14.17 55.18 -30.59
C PHE A 32 13.75 54.66 -29.21
N VAL A 33 13.72 53.35 -29.07
CA VAL A 33 13.55 52.67 -27.78
C VAL A 33 14.75 51.77 -27.50
N GLN A 34 15.23 51.80 -26.27
CA GLN A 34 16.35 50.96 -25.85
C GLN A 34 15.84 49.55 -25.51
N VAL A 35 16.34 48.55 -26.24
CA VAL A 35 16.04 47.14 -25.95
C VAL A 35 16.77 46.68 -24.69
N LYS A 36 16.05 45.96 -23.82
CA LYS A 36 16.61 45.31 -22.62
C LYS A 36 16.44 43.80 -22.75
N ARG A 37 17.46 43.05 -22.34
CA ARG A 37 17.33 41.60 -22.20
C ARG A 37 16.50 41.29 -20.96
N GLY A 38 15.50 40.44 -21.14
CA GLY A 38 14.69 39.88 -20.06
C GLY A 38 14.42 38.41 -20.36
N THR A 39 14.20 37.63 -19.32
CA THR A 39 13.79 36.23 -19.47
C THR A 39 12.34 36.20 -19.94
N LEU A 40 12.10 35.65 -21.12
CA LEU A 40 10.76 35.33 -21.59
C LEU A 40 10.47 33.87 -21.26
N VAL A 41 9.36 33.62 -20.58
CA VAL A 41 8.88 32.26 -20.32
C VAL A 41 7.65 32.04 -21.17
N ASP A 42 7.73 31.07 -22.08
CA ASP A 42 6.60 30.59 -22.86
C ASP A 42 6.05 29.34 -22.18
N MET A 43 4.90 29.46 -21.52
CA MET A 43 4.24 28.36 -20.82
C MET A 43 2.97 27.96 -21.56
N LEU A 44 2.91 26.70 -21.99
CA LEU A 44 1.68 26.09 -22.44
C LEU A 44 0.95 25.47 -21.26
N ALA A 45 -0.14 26.10 -20.82
CA ALA A 45 -1.00 25.52 -19.81
C ALA A 45 -1.74 24.30 -20.39
N THR A 46 -1.53 23.14 -19.79
CA THR A 46 -2.25 21.91 -20.09
C THR A 46 -3.08 21.48 -18.89
N ASN A 47 -4.17 20.77 -19.13
CA ASN A 47 -4.99 20.15 -18.11
C ASN A 47 -4.81 18.63 -18.16
N GLY A 48 -4.91 18.00 -16.99
CA GLY A 48 -4.83 16.56 -16.86
C GLY A 48 -5.64 16.10 -15.66
N LYS A 49 -6.15 14.88 -15.70
CA LYS A 49 -6.77 14.24 -14.55
C LYS A 49 -5.69 13.53 -13.76
N ALA A 50 -5.64 13.79 -12.45
CA ALA A 50 -4.79 13.04 -11.55
C ALA A 50 -5.48 11.73 -11.17
N ASP A 51 -4.84 10.62 -11.50
CA ASP A 51 -5.23 9.29 -11.06
C ASP A 51 -4.21 8.78 -10.02
N PRO A 52 -4.63 7.94 -9.07
CA PRO A 52 -3.74 7.37 -8.07
C PRO A 52 -2.63 6.54 -8.73
N ALA A 53 -1.41 6.63 -8.18
CA ALA A 53 -0.26 5.84 -8.67
C ALA A 53 -0.53 4.33 -8.60
N GLU A 54 -1.20 3.89 -7.53
CA GLU A 54 -1.66 2.52 -7.36
C GLU A 54 -3.12 2.54 -6.90
N TRP A 55 -3.95 1.78 -7.60
CA TRP A 55 -5.34 1.56 -7.21
C TRP A 55 -5.60 0.06 -7.20
N THR A 56 -6.20 -0.43 -6.12
CA THR A 56 -6.55 -1.83 -5.97
C THR A 56 -7.89 -1.95 -5.27
N ALA A 57 -8.80 -2.70 -5.88
CA ALA A 57 -10.02 -3.14 -5.22
C ALA A 57 -9.67 -4.27 -4.24
N VAL A 58 -10.00 -4.09 -2.97
CA VAL A 58 -9.79 -5.11 -1.94
C VAL A 58 -10.97 -6.08 -1.96
N HIS A 59 -10.68 -7.37 -2.08
CA HIS A 59 -11.67 -8.43 -2.06
C HIS A 59 -11.44 -9.37 -0.87
N ALA A 60 -12.53 -9.88 -0.31
CA ALA A 60 -12.45 -10.95 0.67
C ALA A 60 -11.99 -12.25 0.01
N GLN A 61 -11.01 -12.93 0.61
CA GLN A 61 -10.50 -14.21 0.08
C GLN A 61 -11.48 -15.37 0.27
N LYS A 62 -12.40 -15.26 1.24
CA LYS A 62 -13.41 -16.27 1.56
C LYS A 62 -14.78 -15.60 1.58
N ALA A 63 -15.79 -16.32 1.10
CA ALA A 63 -17.18 -15.91 1.24
C ALA A 63 -17.62 -16.06 2.71
N GLY A 64 -18.42 -15.11 3.18
CA GLY A 64 -18.98 -15.14 4.53
C GLY A 64 -19.70 -13.83 4.86
N PRO A 65 -20.60 -13.85 5.85
CA PRO A 65 -21.25 -12.63 6.32
C PRO A 65 -20.24 -11.68 6.99
N VAL A 66 -20.45 -10.38 6.84
CA VAL A 66 -19.65 -9.36 7.51
C VAL A 66 -20.08 -9.29 8.97
N LYS A 67 -19.16 -9.61 9.89
CA LYS A 67 -19.38 -9.46 11.32
C LYS A 67 -19.25 -8.00 11.74
N ARG A 68 -18.19 -7.33 11.26
CA ARG A 68 -17.90 -5.94 11.62
C ARG A 68 -16.97 -5.26 10.62
N VAL A 69 -17.21 -3.98 10.35
CA VAL A 69 -16.30 -3.12 9.60
C VAL A 69 -15.42 -2.37 10.60
N LEU A 70 -14.09 -2.39 10.39
CA LEU A 70 -13.09 -1.87 11.33
C LEU A 70 -12.57 -0.48 10.94
N VAL A 71 -12.98 0.01 9.77
CA VAL A 71 -12.49 1.26 9.18
C VAL A 71 -13.64 2.15 8.72
N GLN A 72 -13.36 3.44 8.58
CA GLN A 72 -14.28 4.43 8.06
C GLN A 72 -13.88 4.91 6.67
N GLN A 73 -14.84 5.42 5.91
CA GLN A 73 -14.56 5.99 4.59
C GLN A 73 -13.58 7.17 4.70
N GLY A 74 -12.55 7.16 3.87
CA GLY A 74 -11.49 8.19 3.88
C GLY A 74 -10.40 7.98 4.93
N GLN A 75 -10.49 6.94 5.76
CA GLN A 75 -9.46 6.61 6.74
C GLN A 75 -8.19 6.10 6.05
N VAL A 76 -7.04 6.63 6.47
CA VAL A 76 -5.72 6.12 6.06
C VAL A 76 -5.42 4.84 6.84
N VAL A 77 -4.99 3.80 6.13
CA VAL A 77 -4.70 2.47 6.69
C VAL A 77 -3.30 2.04 6.30
N ALA A 78 -2.62 1.33 7.20
CA ALA A 78 -1.33 0.73 6.93
C ALA A 78 -1.47 -0.62 6.20
N GLN A 79 -0.41 -1.07 5.54
CA GLN A 79 -0.37 -2.39 4.91
C GLN A 79 -0.60 -3.49 5.97
N GLY A 80 -1.48 -4.44 5.65
CA GLY A 80 -1.83 -5.54 6.54
C GLY A 80 -2.83 -5.19 7.66
N ALA A 81 -3.26 -3.93 7.77
CA ALA A 81 -4.29 -3.55 8.73
C ALA A 81 -5.63 -4.23 8.39
N PRO A 82 -6.33 -4.81 9.39
CA PRO A 82 -7.61 -5.46 9.16
C PRO A 82 -8.70 -4.42 8.87
N LEU A 83 -9.38 -4.57 7.73
CA LEU A 83 -10.43 -3.65 7.30
C LEU A 83 -11.83 -4.12 7.70
N VAL A 84 -12.06 -5.44 7.61
CA VAL A 84 -13.36 -6.07 7.87
C VAL A 84 -13.11 -7.39 8.60
N GLU A 85 -13.95 -7.67 9.59
CA GLU A 85 -14.05 -8.96 10.28
C GLU A 85 -15.22 -9.74 9.66
N LEU A 86 -14.93 -10.92 9.11
CA LEU A 86 -15.94 -11.83 8.60
C LEU A 86 -16.34 -12.82 9.68
N GLU A 87 -17.62 -13.16 9.74
CA GLU A 87 -18.09 -14.23 10.60
C GLU A 87 -17.81 -15.57 9.92
N SER A 88 -17.04 -16.44 10.58
CA SER A 88 -16.66 -17.75 10.05
C SER A 88 -17.06 -18.85 11.02
N ILE A 89 -18.33 -19.23 10.95
CA ILE A 89 -18.89 -20.34 11.75
C ILE A 89 -18.15 -21.64 11.43
N ASP A 90 -17.82 -21.87 10.15
CA ASP A 90 -17.07 -23.06 9.73
C ASP A 90 -15.66 -23.10 10.33
N ALA A 91 -14.97 -21.97 10.42
CA ALA A 91 -13.63 -21.95 11.03
C ALA A 91 -13.68 -22.27 12.52
N VAL A 92 -14.66 -21.72 13.25
CA VAL A 92 -14.86 -22.01 14.67
C VAL A 92 -15.20 -23.48 14.89
N THR A 93 -16.10 -24.02 14.07
CA THR A 93 -16.51 -25.44 14.16
C THR A 93 -15.35 -26.38 13.83
N ASN A 94 -14.56 -26.06 12.80
CA ASN A 94 -13.39 -26.84 12.41
C ASN A 94 -12.30 -26.79 13.49
N LEU A 95 -12.09 -25.63 14.13
CA LEU A 95 -11.16 -25.49 15.24
C LEU A 95 -11.61 -26.38 16.42
N ALA A 96 -12.87 -26.28 16.83
CA ALA A 96 -13.41 -27.10 17.92
C ALA A 96 -13.29 -28.61 17.63
N ALA A 97 -13.56 -29.03 16.39
CA ALA A 97 -13.42 -30.41 15.96
C ALA A 97 -11.95 -30.89 15.96
N ALA A 98 -11.00 -30.02 15.58
CA ALA A 98 -9.58 -30.33 15.61
C ALA A 98 -9.05 -30.43 17.05
N GLU A 99 -9.49 -29.54 17.94
CA GLU A 99 -9.15 -29.57 19.37
C GLU A 99 -9.71 -30.81 20.07
N ALA A 100 -10.94 -31.22 19.73
CA ALA A 100 -11.52 -32.46 20.25
C ALA A 100 -10.69 -33.69 19.82
N ARG A 101 -10.28 -33.75 18.54
CA ARG A 101 -9.40 -34.82 18.03
C ARG A 101 -8.03 -34.81 18.71
N ALA A 102 -7.45 -33.63 18.95
CA ALA A 102 -6.17 -33.52 19.65
C ALA A 102 -6.27 -34.04 21.10
N ARG A 103 -7.35 -33.69 21.82
CA ARG A 103 -7.61 -34.17 23.19
C ARG A 103 -7.84 -35.68 23.25
N GLN A 104 -8.56 -36.24 22.28
CA GLN A 104 -8.74 -37.69 22.19
C GLN A 104 -7.39 -38.39 21.97
N ALA A 105 -6.58 -37.89 21.03
CA ALA A 105 -5.26 -38.46 20.74
C ALA A 105 -4.32 -38.36 21.95
N SER A 106 -4.35 -37.26 22.71
CA SER A 106 -3.53 -37.13 23.92
C SER A 106 -3.97 -38.09 25.02
N ALA A 107 -5.29 -38.26 25.21
CA ALA A 107 -5.82 -39.22 26.18
C ALA A 107 -5.45 -40.66 25.81
N GLU A 108 -5.51 -41.02 24.53
CA GLU A 108 -5.10 -42.35 24.08
C GLU A 108 -3.60 -42.59 24.22
N LEU A 109 -2.78 -41.57 23.96
CA LEU A 109 -1.34 -41.63 24.22
C LEU A 109 -1.06 -41.87 25.71
N GLU A 110 -1.77 -41.18 26.61
CA GLU A 110 -1.62 -41.35 28.05
C GLU A 110 -1.99 -42.77 28.51
N ILE A 111 -3.09 -43.32 27.98
CA ILE A 111 -3.49 -44.71 28.24
C ILE A 111 -2.39 -45.68 27.81
N ARG A 112 -1.83 -45.50 26.60
CA ARG A 112 -0.73 -46.35 26.11
C ARG A 112 0.53 -46.20 26.96
N GLN A 113 0.89 -44.99 27.38
CA GLN A 113 2.04 -44.74 28.25
C GLN A 113 1.90 -45.36 29.64
N LYS A 114 0.66 -45.44 30.15
CA LYS A 114 0.35 -46.11 31.43
C LYS A 114 0.29 -47.64 31.34
N GLY A 115 0.65 -48.23 30.19
CA GLY A 115 0.72 -49.67 30.00
C GLY A 115 -0.55 -50.30 29.41
N GLY A 116 -1.44 -49.50 28.83
CA GLY A 116 -2.67 -49.96 28.19
C GLY A 116 -3.92 -49.62 29.00
N SER A 117 -5.08 -49.96 28.43
CA SER A 117 -6.37 -49.74 29.08
C SER A 117 -6.54 -50.65 30.31
N ALA A 118 -7.38 -50.23 31.27
CA ALA A 118 -7.68 -51.06 32.44
C ALA A 118 -8.24 -52.44 32.05
N THR A 119 -8.99 -52.52 30.96
CA THR A 119 -9.51 -53.77 30.38
C THR A 119 -8.40 -54.67 29.84
N GLU A 120 -7.40 -54.13 29.15
CA GLU A 120 -6.26 -54.91 28.67
C GLU A 120 -5.40 -55.39 29.83
N LEU A 121 -5.13 -54.52 30.81
CA LEU A 121 -4.37 -54.89 32.01
C LEU A 121 -5.07 -56.02 32.80
N ALA A 122 -6.40 -55.95 32.98
CA ALA A 122 -7.17 -57.00 33.64
C ALA A 122 -7.13 -58.34 32.86
N ALA A 123 -7.18 -58.29 31.53
CA ALA A 123 -7.07 -59.49 30.69
C ALA A 123 -5.68 -60.14 30.81
N ILE A 124 -4.62 -59.33 30.78
CA ILE A 124 -3.22 -59.79 30.98
C ILE A 124 -3.07 -60.42 32.37
N GLU A 125 -3.62 -59.80 33.42
CA GLU A 125 -3.56 -60.31 34.79
C GLU A 125 -4.28 -61.66 34.93
N SER A 126 -5.45 -61.81 34.29
CA SER A 126 -6.17 -63.09 34.26
C SER A 126 -5.35 -64.19 33.57
N SER A 127 -4.78 -63.91 32.39
CA SER A 127 -3.94 -64.86 31.65
C SER A 127 -2.69 -65.26 32.45
N MET A 128 -2.03 -64.30 33.12
CA MET A 128 -0.90 -64.57 34.01
C MET A 128 -1.29 -65.47 35.19
N LYS A 129 -2.51 -65.32 35.73
CA LYS A 129 -3.01 -66.14 36.83
C LYS A 129 -3.27 -67.58 36.39
N GLU A 130 -3.79 -67.78 35.19
CA GLU A 130 -3.99 -69.10 34.57
C GLU A 130 -2.65 -69.79 34.29
N ALA A 131 -1.73 -69.11 33.62
CA ALA A 131 -0.40 -69.66 33.30
C ALA A 131 0.38 -70.08 34.57
N ARG A 132 0.29 -69.29 35.66
CA ARG A 132 0.88 -69.67 36.96
C ARG A 132 0.20 -70.87 37.61
N LEU A 133 -1.09 -71.07 37.34
CA LEU A 133 -1.81 -72.23 37.85
C LEU A 133 -1.37 -73.50 37.13
N GLU A 134 -1.24 -73.44 35.80
CA GLU A 134 -0.68 -74.51 34.98
C GLU A 134 0.77 -74.84 35.36
N GLU A 135 1.62 -73.83 35.55
CA GLU A 135 3.01 -74.04 35.99
C GLU A 135 3.08 -74.81 37.32
N ARG A 136 2.23 -74.46 38.29
CA ARG A 136 2.18 -75.17 39.57
C ARG A 136 1.72 -76.61 39.44
N VAL A 137 0.77 -76.89 38.55
CA VAL A 137 0.33 -78.26 38.28
C VAL A 137 1.47 -79.05 37.65
N ALA A 138 2.07 -78.55 36.57
CA ALA A 138 3.19 -79.18 35.89
C ALA A 138 4.40 -79.42 36.83
N ARG A 139 4.68 -78.49 37.74
CA ARG A 139 5.77 -78.63 38.71
C ARG A 139 5.48 -79.72 39.74
N ARG A 140 4.25 -79.80 40.26
CA ARG A 140 3.83 -80.88 41.17
C ARG A 140 3.91 -82.25 40.48
N GLU A 141 3.51 -82.32 39.22
CA GLU A 141 3.63 -83.55 38.44
C GLU A 141 5.10 -83.96 38.27
N TYR A 142 5.99 -83.02 37.92
CA TYR A 142 7.43 -83.30 37.85
C TYR A 142 8.02 -83.78 39.18
N GLU A 143 7.70 -83.09 40.29
CA GLU A 143 8.13 -83.48 41.65
C GLU A 143 7.58 -84.85 42.09
N SER A 144 6.48 -85.33 41.51
CA SER A 144 5.95 -86.67 41.77
C SER A 144 6.63 -87.78 40.99
N LEU A 145 7.49 -87.43 40.02
CA LEU A 145 8.21 -88.36 39.16
C LEU A 145 9.69 -88.55 39.58
N GLU A 146 10.21 -87.73 40.49
CA GLU A 146 11.48 -87.94 41.20
C GLU A 146 11.27 -88.67 42.54
#